data_AF-A0A8C3JT52-F1
#
_entry.id   AF-A0A8C3JT52-F1
#
_cell.length_a   1.000
_cell.length_b   1.000
_cell.length_c   1.000
_cell.angle_alpha   90.00
_cell.angle_beta   90.00
_cell.angle_gamma   90.00
#
_symmetry.space_group_name_H-M   'P 1'
#
loop_
_entity.id
_entity.type
_entity.pdbx_description
1 polymer ?
#
loop_
_entity_poly.entity_id
_entity_poly.type
_entity_poly.pdbx_seq_one_letter_code
_entity_poly.pdbx_strand_id
1 'polypeptide(L)'
;MAEPRRGTEPLWRTPPTRLAPPHIYRMAEALGAELRRLSGRFGPEAVAGLVPPVVRLLELLEALVAPTGAEGEAAAAAAAPGGRQDAEDPEQRLWEAERRERALHGRLARLEEQNQQLLGQLAESQSQEDSTARKEREVMLRLKEVVDKQRDELRAQAHEIVCKSRDTEALQEQLHRFMAMNEDLRHKVAIVQAQLKSALEKKSDLEAAMQQTQREMSRRSRVTPETQQPNSSLEGVPSPTDEPQHQDAGRSPAHCCFSKEELQEILQERNELKTNLFLVQEELAYYQRELLNEERVPSFFLDAMKSTIKRQRKKIRAKMLGTEEESASR
;
A
#
# COMPACT_ATOMS: atom_id res chain seq x y z
N MET A 1 -6.62 4.34 -65.25
CA MET A 1 -5.85 3.81 -66.39
C MET A 1 -4.66 3.06 -65.82
N ALA A 2 -4.76 1.74 -65.66
CA ALA A 2 -3.63 0.89 -65.28
C ALA A 2 -3.36 -0.03 -66.47
N GLU A 3 -2.19 0.12 -67.08
CA GLU A 3 -1.79 -0.64 -68.26
C GLU A 3 -1.70 -2.15 -67.96
N PRO A 4 -2.11 -3.02 -68.90
CA PRO A 4 -1.97 -4.46 -68.74
C PRO A 4 -0.52 -4.83 -69.05
N ARG A 5 0.22 -5.33 -68.05
CA ARG A 5 1.53 -5.93 -68.31
C ARG A 5 1.35 -7.15 -69.21
N ARG A 6 1.88 -7.02 -70.42
CA ARG A 6 1.92 -8.03 -71.49
C ARG A 6 2.42 -9.39 -70.97
N GLY A 7 1.72 -10.44 -71.39
CA GLY A 7 2.27 -11.76 -71.69
C GLY A 7 3.00 -12.47 -70.55
N THR A 8 2.26 -13.03 -69.60
CA THR A 8 2.75 -14.18 -68.83
C THR A 8 1.68 -15.26 -68.90
N GLU A 9 1.97 -16.37 -69.58
CA GLU A 9 1.23 -17.59 -69.27
C GLU A 9 1.33 -17.81 -67.75
N PRO A 10 0.26 -18.20 -67.05
CA PRO A 10 0.37 -18.52 -65.64
C PRO A 10 1.43 -19.61 -65.49
N LEU A 11 2.52 -19.32 -64.77
CA LEU A 11 3.69 -20.19 -64.56
C LEU A 11 3.32 -21.63 -64.17
N TRP A 12 2.13 -21.82 -63.60
CA TRP A 12 1.58 -23.10 -63.14
C TRP A 12 0.69 -23.84 -64.15
N ARG A 13 0.44 -23.28 -65.35
CA ARG A 13 -0.34 -23.94 -66.43
C ARG A 13 0.50 -24.37 -67.62
N THR A 14 1.81 -24.17 -67.59
CA THR A 14 2.70 -24.64 -68.66
C THR A 14 2.66 -26.18 -68.71
N PRO A 15 2.34 -26.80 -69.85
CA PRO A 15 2.25 -28.25 -69.94
C PRO A 15 3.63 -28.89 -69.71
N PRO A 16 3.70 -30.11 -69.12
CA PRO A 16 4.96 -30.76 -68.75
C PRO A 16 5.89 -30.98 -69.94
N THR A 17 5.34 -31.07 -71.16
CA THR A 17 6.08 -31.24 -72.42
C THR A 17 6.84 -29.99 -72.87
N ARG A 18 6.61 -28.82 -72.25
CA ARG A 18 7.31 -27.56 -72.52
C ARG A 18 8.14 -27.05 -71.34
N LEU A 19 8.22 -27.83 -70.26
CA LEU A 19 9.03 -27.46 -69.10
C LEU A 19 10.51 -27.64 -69.43
N ALA A 20 11.30 -26.62 -69.10
CA ALA A 20 12.75 -26.63 -69.17
C ALA A 20 13.31 -26.29 -67.79
N PRO A 21 14.58 -26.64 -67.47
CA PRO A 21 15.19 -26.32 -66.18
C PRO A 21 14.94 -24.89 -65.66
N PRO A 22 15.06 -23.82 -66.46
CA PRO A 22 14.79 -22.46 -65.97
C PRO A 22 13.34 -22.22 -65.53
N HIS A 23 12.36 -22.94 -66.07
CA HIS A 23 10.97 -22.83 -65.63
C HIS A 23 10.77 -23.42 -64.23
N ILE A 24 11.44 -24.52 -63.92
CA ILE A 24 11.38 -25.20 -62.62
C ILE A 24 11.95 -24.29 -61.52
N TYR A 25 13.09 -23.64 -61.77
CA TYR A 25 13.68 -22.69 -60.82
C TYR A 25 12.76 -21.48 -60.55
N ARG A 26 12.07 -20.95 -61.59
CA ARG A 26 11.12 -19.85 -61.42
C ARG A 26 9.86 -20.28 -60.65
N MET A 27 9.40 -21.51 -60.84
CA MET A 27 8.29 -22.08 -60.06
C MET A 27 8.68 -22.29 -58.60
N ALA A 28 9.89 -22.79 -58.32
CA ALA A 28 10.42 -22.93 -56.96
C ALA A 28 10.57 -21.57 -56.25
N GLU A 29 11.03 -20.54 -56.96
CA GLU A 29 11.13 -19.18 -56.43
C GLU A 29 9.75 -18.60 -56.10
N ALA A 30 8.77 -18.76 -56.99
CA ALA A 30 7.39 -18.33 -56.76
C ALA A 30 6.74 -19.06 -55.56
N LEU A 31 6.97 -20.37 -55.44
CA LEU A 31 6.51 -21.17 -54.30
C LEU A 31 7.13 -20.67 -52.99
N GLY A 32 8.45 -20.46 -52.96
CA GLY A 32 9.15 -19.94 -51.78
C GLY A 32 8.72 -18.51 -51.41
N ALA A 33 8.37 -17.67 -52.38
CA ALA A 33 7.80 -16.34 -52.13
C ALA A 33 6.42 -16.42 -51.47
N GLU A 34 5.54 -17.31 -51.92
CA GLU A 34 4.21 -17.50 -51.32
C GLU A 34 4.28 -18.14 -49.93
N LEU A 35 5.17 -19.10 -49.69
CA LEU A 35 5.40 -19.68 -48.36
C LEU A 35 5.91 -18.64 -47.36
N ARG A 36 6.80 -17.73 -47.79
CA ARG A 36 7.23 -16.58 -46.97
C ARG A 36 6.10 -15.59 -46.70
N ARG A 37 5.23 -15.33 -47.70
CA ARG A 37 4.05 -14.48 -47.54
C ARG A 37 3.06 -15.07 -46.53
N LEU A 38 2.86 -16.39 -46.55
CA LEU A 38 2.01 -17.09 -45.59
C LEU A 38 2.62 -17.09 -44.19
N SER A 39 3.93 -17.32 -44.08
CA SER A 39 4.67 -17.24 -42.80
C SER A 39 4.55 -15.85 -42.17
N GLY A 40 4.62 -14.78 -42.97
CA GLY A 40 4.43 -13.41 -42.49
C GLY A 40 2.99 -13.07 -42.04
N ARG A 41 1.97 -13.80 -42.52
CA ARG A 41 0.56 -13.56 -42.19
C ARG A 41 0.02 -14.44 -41.06
N PHE A 42 0.49 -15.68 -40.99
CA PHE A 42 -0.03 -16.71 -40.07
C PHE A 42 1.01 -17.19 -39.05
N GLY A 43 2.21 -16.59 -39.06
CA GLY A 43 3.33 -16.96 -38.19
C GLY A 43 4.22 -18.06 -38.77
N PRO A 44 5.48 -18.16 -38.31
CA PRO A 44 6.47 -19.10 -38.84
C PRO A 44 6.10 -20.57 -38.58
N GLU A 45 5.45 -20.85 -37.45
CA GLU A 45 5.05 -22.22 -37.04
C GLU A 45 4.03 -22.85 -38.00
N ALA A 46 3.17 -22.05 -38.61
CA ALA A 46 2.14 -22.53 -39.53
C ALA A 46 2.73 -23.07 -40.86
N VAL A 47 3.93 -22.63 -41.24
CA VAL A 47 4.61 -23.01 -42.49
C VAL A 47 5.84 -23.89 -42.26
N ALA A 48 6.42 -23.87 -41.06
CA ALA A 48 7.60 -24.65 -40.69
C ALA A 48 7.45 -26.16 -40.94
N GLY A 49 6.25 -26.71 -40.73
CA GLY A 49 5.97 -28.14 -40.99
C GLY A 49 5.87 -28.52 -42.47
N LEU A 50 5.67 -27.55 -43.38
CA LEU A 50 5.46 -27.81 -44.81
C LEU A 50 6.76 -27.74 -45.63
N VAL A 51 7.75 -26.97 -45.17
CA VAL A 51 9.02 -26.79 -45.89
C VAL A 51 9.82 -28.10 -46.01
N PRO A 52 10.03 -28.91 -44.95
CA PRO A 52 10.82 -30.14 -45.06
C PRO A 52 10.20 -31.20 -46.00
N PRO A 53 8.88 -31.47 -45.98
CA PRO A 53 8.25 -32.37 -46.96
C PRO A 53 8.39 -31.91 -48.41
N VAL A 54 8.30 -30.60 -48.68
CA VAL A 54 8.44 -30.04 -50.03
C VAL A 54 9.88 -30.20 -50.54
N VAL A 55 10.87 -29.92 -49.69
CA VAL A 55 12.29 -30.12 -50.03
C VAL A 55 12.58 -31.60 -50.30
N ARG A 56 12.10 -32.49 -49.42
CA ARG A 56 12.28 -33.95 -49.59
C ARG A 56 11.66 -34.47 -50.89
N LEU A 57 10.50 -33.96 -51.28
CA LEU A 57 9.87 -34.32 -52.55
C LEU A 57 10.70 -33.88 -53.76
N LEU A 58 11.29 -32.67 -53.71
CA LEU A 58 12.16 -32.17 -54.77
C LEU A 58 13.46 -32.97 -54.87
N GLU A 59 14.08 -33.32 -53.74
CA GLU A 59 15.27 -34.19 -53.68
C GLU A 59 14.98 -35.58 -54.27
N LEU A 60 13.82 -36.18 -53.94
CA LEU A 60 13.43 -37.47 -54.47
C LEU A 60 13.18 -37.40 -55.99
N LEU A 61 12.60 -36.31 -56.48
CA LEU A 61 12.41 -36.11 -57.92
C LEU A 61 13.75 -35.90 -58.64
N GLU A 62 14.70 -35.20 -58.03
CA GLU A 62 16.05 -35.05 -58.56
C GLU A 62 16.79 -36.40 -58.63
N ALA A 63 16.72 -37.21 -57.57
CA ALA A 63 17.33 -38.54 -57.55
C ALA A 63 16.74 -39.50 -58.60
N LEU A 64 15.47 -39.36 -58.95
CA LEU A 64 14.81 -40.15 -59.98
C LEU A 64 15.12 -39.67 -61.41
N VAL A 65 15.57 -38.43 -61.58
CA VAL A 65 15.86 -37.79 -62.88
C VAL A 65 17.37 -37.71 -63.16
N ALA A 66 18.22 -37.74 -62.12
CA ALA A 66 19.66 -37.79 -62.26
C ALA A 66 20.06 -39.04 -63.06
N PRO A 67 20.83 -38.93 -64.15
CA PRO A 67 21.31 -40.11 -64.86
C PRO A 67 22.23 -40.89 -63.92
N THR A 68 21.90 -42.14 -63.64
CA THR A 68 22.67 -43.09 -62.82
C THR A 68 24.00 -43.52 -63.47
N GLY A 69 24.74 -42.58 -64.07
CA GLY A 69 25.91 -42.84 -64.90
C GLY A 69 27.15 -41.99 -64.61
N ALA A 70 27.09 -41.04 -63.67
CA ALA A 70 28.22 -40.13 -63.42
C ALA A 70 29.30 -40.68 -62.45
N GLU A 71 29.09 -41.85 -61.83
CA GLU A 71 30.11 -42.47 -60.96
C GLU A 71 31.02 -43.47 -61.70
N GLY A 72 30.69 -43.85 -62.95
CA GLY A 72 31.48 -44.81 -63.74
C GLY A 72 32.53 -44.18 -64.68
N GLU A 73 32.38 -42.91 -65.07
CA GLU A 73 33.25 -42.29 -66.09
C GLU A 73 34.50 -41.60 -65.51
N ALA A 74 34.50 -41.22 -64.23
CA ALA A 74 35.69 -40.67 -63.58
C ALA A 74 36.79 -41.73 -63.32
N ALA A 75 36.40 -43.01 -63.19
CA ALA A 75 37.34 -44.12 -63.00
C ALA A 75 37.87 -44.71 -64.33
N ALA A 76 37.15 -44.53 -65.45
CA ALA A 76 37.54 -45.06 -66.75
C ALA A 76 38.53 -44.15 -67.52
N ALA A 77 38.61 -42.85 -67.18
CA ALA A 77 39.54 -41.92 -67.82
C ALA A 77 41.00 -42.04 -67.34
N ALA A 78 41.27 -42.81 -66.28
CA ALA A 78 42.62 -43.01 -65.73
C ALA A 78 43.36 -44.25 -66.29
N ALA A 79 42.73 -45.02 -67.18
CA ALA A 79 43.29 -46.29 -67.67
C ALA A 79 43.14 -46.44 -69.19
N ALA A 80 43.93 -45.70 -69.96
CA ALA A 80 44.37 -46.13 -71.29
C ALA A 80 45.79 -45.59 -71.61
N PRO A 81 46.62 -46.36 -72.35
CA PRO A 81 48.07 -46.30 -72.23
C PRO A 81 48.74 -45.52 -73.37
N GLY A 82 49.93 -44.99 -73.11
CA GLY A 82 50.91 -44.70 -74.16
C GLY A 82 51.57 -43.33 -74.04
N GLY A 83 52.87 -43.34 -73.75
CA GLY A 83 53.74 -42.22 -74.11
C GLY A 83 54.89 -41.94 -73.14
N ARG A 84 55.87 -42.85 -73.10
CA ARG A 84 57.25 -42.61 -72.64
C ARG A 84 57.40 -42.26 -71.15
N GLN A 85 57.42 -43.32 -70.33
CA GLN A 85 58.27 -43.27 -69.14
C GLN A 85 59.68 -43.61 -69.60
N ASP A 86 60.57 -42.64 -69.50
CA ASP A 86 61.98 -42.95 -69.31
C ASP A 86 62.08 -44.00 -68.20
N ALA A 87 62.95 -44.99 -68.39
CA ALA A 87 63.23 -46.03 -67.41
C ALA A 87 63.95 -45.40 -66.22
N GLU A 88 63.24 -44.63 -65.41
CA GLU A 88 63.70 -44.22 -64.08
C GLU A 88 63.68 -45.47 -63.18
N ASP A 89 64.77 -45.68 -62.46
CA ASP A 89 64.95 -46.81 -61.57
C ASP A 89 63.76 -46.90 -60.58
N PRO A 90 63.12 -48.07 -60.42
CA PRO A 90 62.03 -48.23 -59.46
C PRO A 90 62.46 -47.85 -58.04
N GLU A 91 63.74 -48.04 -57.70
CA GLU A 91 64.30 -47.62 -56.41
C GLU A 91 64.25 -46.11 -56.21
N GLN A 92 64.55 -45.30 -57.24
CA GLN A 92 64.52 -43.84 -57.14
C GLN A 92 63.09 -43.33 -56.90
N ARG A 93 62.11 -43.95 -57.57
CA ARG A 93 60.68 -43.64 -57.38
C ARG A 93 60.18 -43.99 -55.97
N LEU A 94 60.66 -45.10 -55.40
CA LEU A 94 60.36 -45.47 -54.01
C LEU A 94 60.94 -44.47 -53.02
N TRP A 95 62.22 -44.09 -53.17
CA TRP A 95 62.85 -43.07 -52.32
C TRP A 95 62.16 -41.71 -52.40
N GLU A 96 61.68 -41.32 -53.58
CA GLU A 96 60.88 -40.11 -53.75
C GLU A 96 59.50 -40.21 -53.11
N ALA A 97 58.81 -41.34 -53.28
CA ALA A 97 57.52 -41.59 -52.65
C ALA A 97 57.63 -41.55 -51.11
N GLU A 98 58.64 -42.20 -50.54
CA GLU A 98 58.91 -42.15 -49.10
C GLU A 98 59.24 -40.73 -48.62
N ARG A 99 59.99 -39.93 -49.39
CA ARG A 99 60.24 -38.52 -49.03
C ARG A 99 58.96 -37.69 -49.05
N ARG A 100 58.11 -37.88 -50.07
CA ARG A 100 56.79 -37.23 -50.16
C ARG A 100 55.90 -37.65 -48.99
N GLU A 101 55.86 -38.93 -48.68
CA GLU A 101 55.14 -39.47 -47.54
C GLU A 101 55.63 -38.86 -46.22
N ARG A 102 56.94 -38.81 -45.96
CA ARG A 102 57.50 -38.16 -44.76
C ARG A 102 57.14 -36.67 -44.70
N ALA A 103 57.16 -35.96 -45.84
CA ALA A 103 56.78 -34.55 -45.90
C ALA A 103 55.28 -34.34 -45.61
N LEU A 104 54.42 -35.22 -46.13
CA LEU A 104 52.99 -35.22 -45.85
C LEU A 104 52.70 -35.54 -44.37
N HIS A 105 53.36 -36.55 -43.81
CA HIS A 105 53.27 -36.85 -42.37
C HIS A 105 53.71 -35.67 -41.51
N GLY A 106 54.82 -35.00 -41.86
CA GLY A 106 55.25 -33.79 -41.15
C GLY A 106 54.25 -32.63 -41.26
N ARG A 107 53.54 -32.50 -42.40
CA ARG A 107 52.47 -31.51 -42.57
C ARG A 107 51.22 -31.88 -41.77
N LEU A 108 50.85 -33.15 -41.73
CA LEU A 108 49.72 -33.66 -40.93
C LEU A 108 49.97 -33.44 -39.44
N ALA A 109 51.16 -33.80 -38.93
CA ALA A 109 51.52 -33.57 -37.53
C ALA A 109 51.43 -32.08 -37.15
N ARG A 110 51.91 -31.16 -38.01
CA ARG A 110 51.76 -29.72 -37.78
C ARG A 110 50.30 -29.26 -37.77
N LEU A 111 49.47 -29.79 -38.66
CA LEU A 111 48.04 -29.47 -38.70
C LEU A 111 47.30 -30.06 -37.47
N GLU A 112 47.70 -31.23 -37.00
CA GLU A 112 47.18 -31.84 -35.78
C GLU A 112 47.55 -31.00 -34.55
N GLU A 113 48.80 -30.57 -34.42
CA GLU A 113 49.24 -29.64 -33.37
C GLU A 113 48.46 -28.32 -33.43
N GLN A 114 48.29 -27.73 -34.63
CA GLN A 114 47.50 -26.52 -34.81
C GLN A 114 46.03 -26.72 -34.44
N ASN A 115 45.41 -27.83 -34.83
CA ASN A 115 44.04 -28.15 -34.45
C ASN A 115 43.92 -28.34 -32.94
N GLN A 116 44.88 -29.01 -32.29
CA GLN A 116 44.89 -29.14 -30.83
C GLN A 116 45.02 -27.78 -30.14
N GLN A 117 45.87 -26.88 -30.65
CA GLN A 117 46.01 -25.52 -30.14
C GLN A 117 44.71 -24.71 -30.32
N LEU A 118 44.07 -24.78 -31.49
CA LEU A 118 42.79 -24.10 -31.75
C LEU A 118 41.67 -24.64 -30.88
N LEU A 119 41.60 -25.97 -30.67
CA LEU A 119 40.65 -26.58 -29.75
C LEU A 119 40.89 -26.14 -28.31
N GLY A 120 42.16 -26.01 -27.88
CA GLY A 120 42.52 -25.46 -26.58
C GLY A 120 42.05 -24.01 -26.42
N GLN A 121 42.31 -23.15 -27.41
CA GLN A 121 41.86 -21.75 -27.41
C GLN A 121 40.34 -21.62 -27.40
N LEU A 122 39.62 -22.47 -28.14
CA LEU A 122 38.16 -22.51 -28.12
C LEU A 122 37.64 -22.95 -26.74
N ALA A 123 38.24 -23.96 -26.11
CA ALA A 123 37.85 -24.40 -24.77
C ALA A 123 38.10 -23.32 -23.70
N GLU A 124 39.23 -22.62 -23.77
CA GLU A 124 39.54 -21.48 -22.89
C GLU A 124 38.55 -20.33 -23.10
N SER A 125 38.24 -19.99 -24.35
CA SER A 125 37.24 -18.95 -24.70
C SER A 125 35.86 -19.31 -24.15
N GLN A 126 35.42 -20.58 -24.31
CA GLN A 126 34.16 -21.08 -23.77
C GLN A 126 34.12 -21.01 -22.24
N SER A 127 35.20 -21.40 -21.55
CA SER A 127 35.31 -21.28 -20.09
C SER A 127 35.25 -19.82 -19.63
N GLN A 128 35.87 -18.90 -20.38
CA GLN A 128 35.82 -17.47 -20.08
C GLN A 128 34.40 -16.92 -20.24
N GLU A 129 33.71 -17.25 -21.33
CA GLU A 129 32.30 -16.90 -21.58
C GLU A 129 31.36 -17.46 -20.50
N ASP A 130 31.56 -18.70 -20.07
CA ASP A 130 30.81 -19.28 -18.95
C ASP A 130 31.05 -18.52 -17.64
N SER A 131 32.31 -18.11 -17.40
CA SER A 131 32.67 -17.33 -16.22
C SER A 131 32.03 -15.94 -16.23
N THR A 132 31.92 -15.29 -17.39
CA THR A 132 31.27 -13.98 -17.53
C THR A 132 29.76 -14.13 -17.38
N ALA A 133 29.16 -15.13 -18.02
CA ALA A 133 27.73 -15.42 -17.88
C ALA A 133 27.33 -15.71 -16.42
N ARG A 134 28.19 -16.40 -15.65
CA ARG A 134 27.97 -16.61 -14.21
C ARG A 134 27.98 -15.29 -13.42
N LYS A 135 28.94 -14.41 -13.68
CA LYS A 135 29.03 -13.08 -13.04
C LYS A 135 27.82 -12.22 -13.37
N GLU A 136 27.37 -12.23 -14.62
CA GLU A 136 26.16 -11.51 -15.05
C GLU A 136 24.90 -12.02 -14.35
N ARG A 137 24.76 -13.35 -14.21
CA ARG A 137 23.65 -13.95 -13.45
C ARG A 137 23.70 -13.54 -11.98
N GLU A 138 24.88 -13.52 -11.36
CA GLU A 138 25.03 -13.07 -9.97
C GLU A 138 24.63 -11.60 -9.81
N VAL A 139 25.09 -10.72 -10.71
CA VAL A 139 24.69 -9.30 -10.72
C VAL A 139 23.18 -9.17 -10.91
N MET A 140 22.59 -9.94 -11.82
CA MET A 140 21.14 -9.93 -12.04
C MET A 140 20.37 -10.35 -10.79
N LEU A 141 20.82 -11.39 -10.08
CA LEU A 141 20.18 -11.83 -8.84
C LEU A 141 20.26 -10.74 -7.75
N ARG A 142 21.43 -10.11 -7.58
CA ARG A 142 21.59 -8.99 -6.64
C ARG A 142 20.70 -7.80 -7.01
N LEU A 143 20.61 -7.45 -8.29
CA LEU A 143 19.72 -6.39 -8.77
C LEU A 143 18.25 -6.76 -8.53
N LYS A 144 17.86 -8.01 -8.77
CA LYS A 144 16.51 -8.50 -8.49
C LYS A 144 16.19 -8.40 -6.99
N GLU A 145 17.09 -8.81 -6.11
CA GLU A 145 16.91 -8.67 -4.66
C GLU A 145 16.72 -7.21 -4.24
N VAL A 146 17.51 -6.29 -4.78
CA VAL A 146 17.35 -4.86 -4.48
C VAL A 146 16.03 -4.32 -5.01
N VAL A 147 15.64 -4.68 -6.24
CA VAL A 147 14.35 -4.28 -6.82
C VAL A 147 13.17 -4.84 -6.01
N ASP A 148 13.25 -6.09 -5.57
CA ASP A 148 12.20 -6.71 -4.77
C ASP A 148 12.11 -6.05 -3.37
N LYS A 149 13.24 -5.74 -2.73
CA LYS A 149 13.28 -4.93 -1.49
C LYS A 149 12.66 -3.55 -1.69
N GLN A 150 13.02 -2.84 -2.76
CA GLN A 150 12.46 -1.53 -3.07
C GLN A 150 10.95 -1.60 -3.33
N ARG A 151 10.47 -2.66 -3.98
CA ARG A 151 9.03 -2.88 -4.17
C ARG A 151 8.31 -3.09 -2.85
N ASP A 152 8.89 -3.86 -1.94
CA ASP A 152 8.32 -4.10 -0.61
C ASP A 152 8.34 -2.82 0.24
N GLU A 153 9.41 -2.04 0.18
CA GLU A 153 9.51 -0.71 0.81
C GLU A 153 8.43 0.24 0.27
N LEU A 154 8.25 0.31 -1.06
CA LEU A 154 7.20 1.12 -1.68
C LEU A 154 5.80 0.68 -1.25
N ARG A 155 5.55 -0.63 -1.13
CA ARG A 155 4.26 -1.15 -0.62
C ARG A 155 4.05 -0.76 0.85
N ALA A 156 5.08 -0.90 1.69
CA ALA A 156 5.02 -0.53 3.10
C ALA A 156 4.75 0.98 3.27
N GLN A 157 5.47 1.82 2.52
CA GLN A 157 5.25 3.27 2.52
C GLN A 157 3.86 3.65 2.00
N ALA A 158 3.36 2.98 0.95
CA ALA A 158 1.99 3.21 0.47
C ALA A 158 0.94 2.88 1.53
N HIS A 159 1.11 1.76 2.26
CA HIS A 159 0.24 1.44 3.39
C HIS A 159 0.34 2.47 4.51
N GLU A 160 1.54 2.95 4.85
CA GLU A 160 1.75 3.99 5.85
C GLU A 160 1.06 5.31 5.47
N ILE A 161 1.16 5.73 4.20
CA ILE A 161 0.48 6.91 3.67
C ILE A 161 -1.04 6.78 3.84
N VAL A 162 -1.62 5.61 3.52
CA VAL A 162 -3.06 5.36 3.67
C VAL A 162 -3.48 5.37 5.14
N CYS A 163 -2.67 4.83 6.05
CA CYS A 163 -2.97 4.91 7.49
C CYS A 163 -2.96 6.36 7.96
N LYS A 164 -1.92 7.13 7.62
CA LYS A 164 -1.83 8.55 7.97
C LYS A 164 -2.94 9.39 7.36
N SER A 165 -3.37 9.08 6.13
CA SER A 165 -4.47 9.81 5.48
C SER A 165 -5.78 9.60 6.24
N ARG A 166 -6.08 8.36 6.66
CA ARG A 166 -7.26 8.05 7.49
C ARG A 166 -7.22 8.78 8.82
N ASP A 167 -6.06 8.85 9.47
CA ASP A 167 -5.91 9.61 10.72
C ASP A 167 -6.17 11.11 10.50
N THR A 168 -5.64 11.66 9.39
CA THR A 168 -5.90 13.07 9.04
C THR A 168 -7.37 13.34 8.72
N GLU A 169 -8.06 12.41 8.04
CA GLU A 169 -9.50 12.48 7.77
C GLU A 169 -10.31 12.45 9.07
N ALA A 170 -9.97 11.54 10.00
CA ALA A 170 -10.62 11.45 11.29
C ALA A 170 -10.45 12.73 12.14
N LEU A 171 -9.25 13.32 12.13
CA LEU A 171 -8.98 14.59 12.80
C LEU A 171 -9.72 15.77 12.14
N GLN A 172 -9.82 15.78 10.80
CA GLN A 172 -10.62 16.76 10.07
C GLN A 172 -12.11 16.67 10.44
N GLU A 173 -12.67 15.45 10.54
CA GLU A 173 -14.05 15.25 10.98
C GLU A 173 -14.27 15.74 12.41
N GLN A 174 -13.34 15.45 13.32
CA GLN A 174 -13.41 15.96 14.69
C GLN A 174 -13.40 17.50 14.72
N LEU A 175 -12.50 18.12 13.95
CA LEU A 175 -12.45 19.57 13.83
C LEU A 175 -13.77 20.14 13.30
N HIS A 176 -14.35 19.53 12.27
CA HIS A 176 -15.64 19.95 11.72
C HIS A 176 -16.77 19.86 12.76
N ARG A 177 -16.81 18.78 13.55
CA ARG A 177 -17.77 18.64 14.67
C ARG A 177 -17.57 19.72 15.73
N PHE A 178 -16.33 20.04 16.08
CA PHE A 178 -16.02 21.13 17.03
C PHE A 178 -16.43 22.50 16.48
N MET A 179 -16.20 22.77 15.19
CA MET A 179 -16.62 24.03 14.56
C MET A 179 -18.15 24.18 14.60
N ALA A 180 -18.89 23.14 14.23
CA ALA A 180 -20.35 23.14 14.31
C ALA A 180 -20.85 23.39 15.75
N MET A 181 -20.27 22.70 16.74
CA MET A 181 -20.61 22.93 18.15
C MET A 181 -20.28 24.36 18.60
N ASN A 182 -19.17 24.93 18.11
CA ASN A 182 -18.78 26.29 18.45
C ASN A 182 -19.77 27.32 17.86
N GLU A 183 -20.21 27.11 16.62
CA GLU A 183 -21.27 27.92 15.99
C GLU A 183 -22.59 27.83 16.78
N ASP A 184 -22.99 26.63 17.20
CA ASP A 184 -24.17 26.43 18.05
C ASP A 184 -24.06 27.16 19.38
N LEU A 185 -22.88 27.12 20.01
CA LEU A 185 -22.64 27.85 21.26
C LEU A 185 -22.69 29.37 21.06
N ARG A 186 -22.09 29.89 19.99
CA ARG A 186 -22.19 31.32 19.63
C ARG A 186 -23.65 31.72 19.40
N HIS A 187 -24.43 30.88 18.72
CA HIS A 187 -25.84 31.12 18.49
C HIS A 187 -26.65 31.12 19.80
N LYS A 188 -26.41 30.15 20.69
CA LYS A 188 -27.03 30.10 22.03
C LYS A 188 -26.70 31.35 22.86
N VAL A 189 -25.43 31.78 22.85
CA VAL A 189 -25.00 33.01 23.54
C VAL A 189 -25.72 34.23 22.95
N ALA A 190 -25.83 34.33 21.62
CA ALA A 190 -26.54 35.43 20.98
C ALA A 190 -28.03 35.47 21.36
N ILE A 191 -28.70 34.32 21.40
CA ILE A 191 -30.10 34.21 21.85
C ILE A 191 -30.24 34.65 23.31
N VAL A 192 -29.43 34.10 24.21
CA VAL A 192 -29.49 34.43 25.65
C VAL A 192 -29.18 35.92 25.87
N GLN A 193 -28.22 36.47 25.14
CA GLN A 193 -27.89 37.89 25.21
C GLN A 193 -29.06 38.77 24.71
N ALA A 194 -29.76 38.37 23.65
CA ALA A 194 -30.95 39.07 23.17
C ALA A 194 -32.12 38.99 24.18
N GLN A 195 -32.33 37.82 24.78
CA GLN A 195 -33.31 37.63 25.85
C GLN A 195 -33.02 38.51 27.06
N LEU A 196 -31.75 38.58 27.50
CA LEU A 196 -31.32 39.43 28.60
C LEU A 196 -31.57 40.92 28.31
N LYS A 197 -31.24 41.39 27.10
CA LYS A 197 -31.50 42.78 26.68
C LYS A 197 -33.00 43.10 26.72
N SER A 198 -33.85 42.25 26.15
CA SER A 198 -35.30 42.45 26.18
C SER A 198 -35.87 42.42 27.60
N ALA A 199 -35.34 41.58 28.49
CA ALA A 199 -35.76 41.55 29.89
C ALA A 199 -35.36 42.83 30.64
N LEU A 200 -34.17 43.38 30.35
CA LEU A 200 -33.72 44.65 30.91
C LEU A 200 -34.57 45.83 30.43
N GLU A 201 -34.90 45.88 29.14
CA GLU A 201 -35.80 46.89 28.56
C GLU A 201 -37.18 46.86 29.24
N LYS A 202 -37.79 45.67 29.35
CA LYS A 202 -39.08 45.50 30.05
C LYS A 202 -38.99 45.91 31.52
N LYS A 203 -37.88 45.61 32.20
CA LYS A 203 -37.65 46.05 33.59
C LYS A 203 -37.58 47.58 33.67
N SER A 204 -36.84 48.24 32.77
CA SER A 204 -36.76 49.70 32.75
C SER A 204 -38.10 50.36 32.46
N ASP A 205 -38.91 49.77 31.58
CA ASP A 205 -40.26 50.27 31.27
C ASP A 205 -41.19 50.16 32.49
N LEU A 206 -41.14 49.03 33.20
CA LEU A 206 -41.92 48.82 34.43
C LEU A 206 -41.45 49.75 35.57
N GLU A 207 -40.15 49.96 35.73
CA GLU A 207 -39.60 50.91 36.70
C GLU A 207 -40.03 52.34 36.38
N ALA A 208 -40.03 52.74 35.10
CA ALA A 208 -40.52 54.04 34.67
C ALA A 208 -42.03 54.22 34.95
N ALA A 209 -42.84 53.20 34.66
CA ALA A 209 -44.27 53.19 34.97
C ALA A 209 -44.54 53.25 36.48
N MET A 210 -43.77 52.51 37.28
CA MET A 210 -43.85 52.56 38.74
C MET A 210 -43.49 53.96 39.28
N GLN A 211 -42.44 54.58 38.76
CA GLN A 211 -42.08 55.96 39.15
C GLN A 211 -43.16 56.97 38.74
N GLN A 212 -43.76 56.82 37.55
CA GLN A 212 -44.83 57.69 37.10
C GLN A 212 -46.07 57.57 38.00
N THR A 213 -46.53 56.35 38.26
CA THR A 213 -47.66 56.11 39.18
C THR A 213 -47.38 56.65 40.58
N GLN A 214 -46.15 56.52 41.09
CA GLN A 214 -45.72 57.12 42.36
C GLN A 214 -45.77 58.66 42.35
N ARG A 215 -45.36 59.30 41.25
CA ARG A 215 -45.47 60.77 41.06
C ARG A 215 -46.93 61.21 41.01
N GLU A 216 -47.79 60.45 40.33
CA GLU A 216 -49.23 60.72 40.26
C GLU A 216 -49.91 60.57 41.63
N MET A 217 -49.59 59.53 42.40
CA MET A 217 -50.05 59.35 43.78
C MET A 217 -49.59 60.50 44.69
N SER A 218 -48.30 60.88 44.61
CA SER A 218 -47.76 62.03 45.36
C SER A 218 -48.47 63.35 45.00
N ARG A 219 -48.79 63.56 43.71
CA ARG A 219 -49.58 64.71 43.24
C ARG A 219 -51.00 64.69 43.81
N ARG A 220 -51.69 63.54 43.77
CA ARG A 220 -53.03 63.37 44.34
C ARG A 220 -53.07 63.67 45.84
N SER A 221 -52.06 63.21 46.58
CA SER A 221 -51.91 63.47 48.01
C SER A 221 -51.60 64.94 48.33
N ARG A 222 -50.99 65.71 47.42
CA ARG A 222 -50.75 67.17 47.60
C ARG A 222 -51.96 68.04 47.29
N VAL A 223 -52.85 67.59 46.40
CA VAL A 223 -54.07 68.34 45.98
C VAL A 223 -55.25 68.08 46.93
N THR A 224 -55.10 67.17 47.90
CA THR A 224 -56.08 66.90 48.95
C THR A 224 -55.62 67.48 50.31
N PRO A 225 -55.98 68.72 50.68
CA PRO A 225 -55.98 69.13 52.07
C PRO A 225 -57.33 68.74 52.71
N GLU A 226 -57.24 68.07 53.86
CA GLU A 226 -58.29 67.95 54.89
C GLU A 226 -59.62 67.27 54.53
N THR A 227 -59.80 66.05 55.05
CA THR A 227 -61.01 65.69 55.83
C THR A 227 -60.61 64.71 56.94
N GLN A 228 -60.32 65.28 58.12
CA GLN A 228 -60.61 64.83 59.49
C GLN A 228 -60.21 63.41 59.95
N GLN A 229 -59.37 63.39 61.00
CA GLN A 229 -59.50 62.45 62.14
C GLN A 229 -60.57 63.00 63.12
N PRO A 230 -61.32 62.15 63.88
CA PRO A 230 -60.80 61.67 65.17
C PRO A 230 -61.20 60.23 65.60
N ASN A 231 -60.21 59.58 66.23
CA ASN A 231 -60.23 58.73 67.44
C ASN A 231 -61.13 57.48 67.55
N SER A 232 -60.48 56.33 67.74
CA SER A 232 -60.74 55.50 68.93
C SER A 232 -59.41 55.07 69.54
N SER A 233 -59.27 55.37 70.83
CA SER A 233 -58.10 55.12 71.66
C SER A 233 -58.27 53.82 72.45
N LEU A 234 -57.13 53.32 72.96
CA LEU A 234 -56.96 52.37 74.07
C LEU A 234 -57.00 50.88 73.71
N GLU A 235 -55.81 50.31 73.47
CA GLU A 235 -55.19 49.42 74.46
C GLU A 235 -53.69 49.32 74.17
N GLY A 236 -52.89 49.72 75.14
CA GLY A 236 -51.44 49.58 75.11
C GLY A 236 -51.01 48.42 75.99
N VAL A 237 -50.21 47.53 75.44
CA VAL A 237 -49.17 46.79 76.18
C VAL A 237 -48.02 46.56 75.19
N PRO A 238 -46.78 46.87 75.57
CA PRO A 238 -45.61 46.65 74.72
C PRO A 238 -45.26 45.16 74.71
N SER A 239 -44.92 44.62 73.55
CA SER A 239 -44.26 43.31 73.44
C SER A 239 -42.79 43.54 73.09
N PRO A 240 -41.90 43.71 74.07
CA PRO A 240 -40.51 43.34 73.94
C PRO A 240 -40.36 41.85 74.28
N THR A 241 -39.50 41.16 73.52
CA THR A 241 -38.68 40.05 74.01
C THR A 241 -39.35 38.66 74.15
N ASP A 242 -38.76 37.71 73.42
CA ASP A 242 -38.62 36.27 73.68
C ASP A 242 -39.86 35.41 73.94
N GLU A 243 -40.11 34.50 73.01
CA GLU A 243 -40.80 33.22 73.21
C GLU A 243 -39.79 32.09 72.88
N PRO A 244 -39.89 30.91 73.51
CA PRO A 244 -39.00 30.56 74.60
C PRO A 244 -37.98 29.48 74.22
N GLN A 245 -36.85 29.50 74.94
CA GLN A 245 -36.07 28.29 75.18
C GLN A 245 -36.96 27.22 75.81
N HIS A 246 -37.38 26.23 75.03
CA HIS A 246 -37.58 24.88 75.55
C HIS A 246 -36.19 24.26 75.73
N GLN A 247 -35.60 24.47 76.91
CA GLN A 247 -34.69 23.48 77.47
C GLN A 247 -35.56 22.31 77.94
N ASP A 248 -35.63 21.26 77.13
CA ASP A 248 -35.67 19.92 77.69
C ASP A 248 -34.43 19.19 77.21
N ALA A 249 -33.55 18.90 78.17
CA ALA A 249 -32.26 18.30 77.98
C ALA A 249 -32.44 16.80 77.65
N GLY A 250 -32.59 16.52 76.35
CA GLY A 250 -32.74 15.17 75.80
C GLY A 250 -31.80 14.90 74.63
N ARG A 251 -30.50 15.14 74.81
CA ARG A 251 -29.37 14.67 73.97
C ARG A 251 -29.37 15.14 72.50
N SER A 252 -28.72 16.28 72.28
CA SER A 252 -28.43 16.92 70.98
C SER A 252 -27.75 15.99 69.95
N PRO A 253 -28.29 15.87 68.72
CA PRO A 253 -27.54 15.55 67.50
C PRO A 253 -27.44 16.77 66.56
N ALA A 254 -27.59 17.99 67.09
CA ALA A 254 -27.52 19.24 66.33
C ALA A 254 -26.19 19.95 66.56
N HIS A 255 -25.13 19.43 65.96
CA HIS A 255 -23.94 20.23 65.63
C HIS A 255 -23.59 20.02 64.16
N CYS A 256 -24.39 20.64 63.29
CA CYS A 256 -23.94 21.14 61.99
C CYS A 256 -24.95 22.20 61.54
N CYS A 257 -24.88 23.37 62.16
CA CYS A 257 -25.58 24.55 61.66
C CYS A 257 -24.65 25.22 60.65
N PHE A 258 -24.61 24.70 59.43
CA PHE A 258 -23.97 25.42 58.33
C PHE A 258 -24.75 26.72 58.09
N SER A 259 -24.04 27.82 57.88
CA SER A 259 -24.66 29.04 57.36
C SER A 259 -25.27 28.74 55.98
N LYS A 260 -26.25 29.54 55.55
CA LYS A 260 -26.87 29.38 54.23
C LYS A 260 -25.83 29.47 53.11
N GLU A 261 -24.83 30.33 53.29
CA GLU A 261 -23.68 30.51 52.41
C GLU A 261 -22.78 29.27 52.40
N GLU A 262 -22.42 28.74 53.57
CA GLU A 262 -21.62 27.52 53.69
C GLU A 262 -22.32 26.31 53.05
N LEU A 263 -23.64 26.18 53.22
CA LEU A 263 -24.39 25.12 52.57
C LEU A 263 -24.41 25.27 51.04
N GLN A 264 -24.46 26.50 50.55
CA GLN A 264 -24.40 26.79 49.12
C GLN A 264 -23.02 26.45 48.54
N GLU A 265 -21.96 26.81 49.26
CA GLU A 265 -20.57 26.44 48.91
C GLU A 265 -20.39 24.92 48.91
N ILE A 266 -20.84 24.21 49.96
CA ILE A 266 -20.78 22.75 50.05
C ILE A 266 -21.54 22.09 48.89
N LEU A 267 -22.71 22.63 48.52
CA LEU A 267 -23.48 22.12 47.39
C LEU A 267 -22.77 22.35 46.06
N GLN A 268 -22.10 23.49 45.91
CA GLN A 268 -21.30 23.81 44.73
C GLN A 268 -20.08 22.89 44.63
N GLU A 269 -19.29 22.77 45.70
CA GLU A 269 -18.17 21.84 45.79
C GLU A 269 -18.61 20.39 45.51
N ARG A 270 -19.75 19.97 46.06
CA ARG A 270 -20.32 18.65 45.78
C ARG A 270 -20.68 18.47 44.32
N ASN A 271 -21.22 19.50 43.66
CA ASN A 271 -21.53 19.45 42.23
C ASN A 271 -20.25 19.38 41.39
N GLU A 272 -19.22 20.16 41.72
CA GLU A 272 -17.91 20.16 41.07
C GLU A 272 -17.19 18.82 41.24
N LEU A 273 -17.23 18.24 42.45
CA LEU A 273 -16.70 16.91 42.72
C LEU A 273 -17.48 15.84 41.95
N LYS A 274 -18.79 16.00 41.79
CA LYS A 274 -19.60 15.07 40.99
C LYS A 274 -19.24 15.14 39.50
N THR A 275 -19.00 16.33 38.95
CA THR A 275 -18.53 16.47 37.56
C THR A 275 -17.13 15.90 37.38
N ASN A 276 -16.21 16.17 38.31
CA ASN A 276 -14.85 15.63 38.26
C ASN A 276 -14.84 14.10 38.40
N LEU A 277 -15.67 13.55 39.29
CA LEU A 277 -15.82 12.10 39.44
C LEU A 277 -16.37 11.46 38.17
N PHE A 278 -17.30 12.12 37.48
CA PHE A 278 -17.83 11.64 36.20
C PHE A 278 -16.73 11.62 35.12
N LEU A 279 -15.96 12.70 34.99
CA LEU A 279 -14.84 12.77 34.04
C LEU A 279 -13.79 11.69 34.31
N VAL A 280 -13.38 11.53 35.58
CA VAL A 280 -12.42 10.49 35.97
C VAL A 280 -12.98 9.08 35.72
N GLN A 281 -14.28 8.85 35.92
CA GLN A 281 -14.91 7.57 35.57
C GLN A 281 -14.87 7.29 34.07
N GLU A 282 -15.08 8.31 33.24
CA GLU A 282 -14.99 8.19 31.78
C GLU A 282 -13.54 7.90 31.33
N GLU A 283 -12.55 8.62 31.86
CA GLU A 283 -11.13 8.34 31.59
C GLU A 283 -10.71 6.92 32.02
N LEU A 284 -11.18 6.48 33.19
CA LEU A 284 -10.93 5.11 33.64
C LEU A 284 -11.59 4.08 32.73
N ALA A 285 -12.80 4.32 32.25
CA ALA A 285 -13.48 3.45 31.29
C ALA A 285 -12.75 3.44 29.94
N TYR A 286 -12.25 4.59 29.49
CA TYR A 286 -11.41 4.74 28.31
C TYR A 286 -10.13 3.89 28.44
N TYR A 287 -9.38 4.02 29.53
CA TYR A 287 -8.16 3.24 29.73
C TYR A 287 -8.43 1.73 29.87
N GLN A 288 -9.52 1.34 30.53
CA GLN A 288 -9.93 -0.06 30.57
C GLN A 288 -10.27 -0.62 29.19
N ARG A 289 -10.92 0.19 28.35
CA ARG A 289 -11.34 -0.23 27.01
C ARG A 289 -10.20 -0.22 25.99
N GLU A 290 -9.27 0.73 26.07
CA GLU A 290 -8.30 0.98 25.00
C GLU A 290 -6.88 0.53 25.37
N LEU A 291 -6.45 0.65 26.63
CA LEU A 291 -5.12 0.18 27.04
C LEU A 291 -5.11 -1.25 27.57
N LEU A 292 -6.21 -1.73 28.16
CA LEU A 292 -6.26 -3.05 28.79
C LEU A 292 -6.93 -4.14 27.93
N ASN A 293 -7.70 -3.77 26.91
CA ASN A 293 -8.38 -4.75 26.03
C ASN A 293 -7.67 -4.96 24.68
N GLU A 294 -6.75 -4.09 24.24
CA GLU A 294 -5.83 -4.47 23.16
C GLU A 294 -4.85 -5.52 23.71
N GLU A 295 -4.68 -6.64 23.01
CA GLU A 295 -3.73 -7.74 23.33
C GLU A 295 -2.25 -7.31 23.44
N ARG A 296 -1.97 -6.00 23.42
CA ARG A 296 -0.65 -5.37 23.54
C ARG A 296 0.01 -5.55 24.90
N VAL A 297 -0.75 -5.76 25.98
CA VAL A 297 -0.18 -5.94 27.32
C VAL A 297 -0.36 -7.39 27.79
N PRO A 298 0.74 -8.16 27.96
CA PRO A 298 0.67 -9.53 28.44
C PRO A 298 -0.09 -9.64 29.77
N SER A 299 -0.97 -10.63 29.88
CA SER A 299 -1.89 -10.84 31.01
C SER A 299 -1.20 -10.88 32.38
N PHE A 300 0.02 -11.40 32.46
CA PHE A 300 0.78 -11.47 33.72
C PHE A 300 1.13 -10.08 34.29
N PHE A 301 1.40 -9.08 33.44
CA PHE A 301 1.63 -7.71 33.90
C PHE A 301 0.35 -7.08 34.44
N LEU A 302 -0.79 -7.34 33.80
CA LEU A 302 -2.09 -6.88 34.27
C LEU A 302 -2.43 -7.47 35.63
N ASP A 303 -2.13 -8.75 35.84
CA ASP A 303 -2.39 -9.42 37.11
C ASP A 303 -1.46 -8.93 38.22
N ALA A 304 -0.18 -8.68 37.91
CA ALA A 304 0.76 -8.04 38.83
C ALA A 304 0.30 -6.61 39.21
N MET A 305 -0.15 -5.81 38.24
CA MET A 305 -0.70 -4.47 38.48
C MET A 305 -2.01 -4.52 39.30
N LYS A 306 -2.93 -5.43 38.98
CA LYS A 306 -4.16 -5.62 39.76
C LYS A 306 -3.86 -6.02 41.20
N SER A 307 -2.85 -6.85 41.44
CA SER A 307 -2.44 -7.26 42.80
C SER A 307 -1.89 -6.09 43.61
N THR A 308 -1.06 -5.22 43.00
CA THR A 308 -0.52 -4.02 43.63
C THR A 308 -1.60 -2.98 43.90
N ILE A 309 -2.55 -2.78 42.96
CA ILE A 309 -3.72 -1.92 43.17
C ILE A 309 -4.59 -2.43 44.31
N LYS A 310 -4.84 -3.75 44.40
CA LYS A 310 -5.59 -4.33 45.53
C LYS A 310 -4.88 -4.09 46.86
N ARG A 311 -3.55 -4.23 46.91
CA ARG A 311 -2.74 -3.93 48.11
C ARG A 311 -2.82 -2.45 48.48
N GLN A 312 -2.70 -1.55 47.51
CA GLN A 312 -2.86 -0.11 47.72
C GLN A 312 -4.27 0.27 48.18
N ARG A 313 -5.33 -0.34 47.62
CA ARG A 313 -6.70 -0.12 48.10
C ARG A 313 -6.89 -0.58 49.55
N LYS A 314 -6.31 -1.72 49.92
CA LYS A 314 -6.28 -2.18 51.32
C LYS A 314 -5.57 -1.17 52.22
N LYS A 315 -4.43 -0.63 51.77
CA LYS A 315 -3.67 0.43 52.47
C LYS A 315 -4.46 1.73 52.64
N ILE A 316 -5.07 2.22 51.57
CA ILE A 316 -5.90 3.43 51.60
C ILE A 316 -7.09 3.21 52.52
N ARG A 317 -7.78 2.07 52.42
CA ARG A 317 -8.90 1.72 53.30
C ARG A 317 -8.48 1.65 54.77
N ALA A 318 -7.33 1.05 55.07
CA ALA A 318 -6.78 1.00 56.42
C ALA A 318 -6.48 2.40 56.97
N LYS A 319 -5.90 3.29 56.15
CA LYS A 319 -5.67 4.71 56.48
C LYS A 319 -6.97 5.48 56.72
N MET A 320 -7.97 5.32 55.85
CA MET A 320 -9.27 6.01 56.00
C MET A 320 -10.04 5.52 57.23
N LEU A 321 -9.83 4.27 57.65
CA LEU A 321 -10.47 3.67 58.82
C LEU A 321 -9.62 3.76 60.10
N GLY A 322 -8.41 4.33 60.04
CA GLY A 322 -7.52 4.47 61.19
C GLY A 322 -6.96 3.16 61.76
N THR A 323 -6.90 2.09 60.96
CA THR A 323 -6.38 0.76 61.37
C THR A 323 -4.94 0.55 60.89
N GLU A 324 -4.05 0.00 61.73
CA GLU A 324 -2.65 -0.21 61.36
C GLU A 324 -2.48 -1.28 60.25
N GLU A 325 -1.50 -1.08 59.37
CA GLU A 325 -1.23 -1.98 58.25
C GLU A 325 -0.66 -3.33 58.72
N GLU A 326 -1.40 -4.42 58.53
CA GLU A 326 -0.77 -5.75 58.48
C GLU A 326 0.10 -5.85 57.22
N SER A 327 1.41 -5.75 57.45
CA SER A 327 2.47 -5.99 56.48
C SER A 327 2.48 -7.46 56.06
N ALA A 328 1.65 -7.80 55.07
CA ALA A 328 1.71 -9.10 54.43
C ALA A 328 3.10 -9.30 53.79
N SER A 329 3.78 -10.36 54.26
CA SER A 329 5.13 -10.78 53.90
C SER A 329 5.33 -11.05 52.41
N ARG A 330 6.62 -11.05 52.04
CA ARG A 330 7.20 -11.23 50.70
C ARG A 330 6.64 -12.41 49.92
#